data_AF-A0A9Q1F5J3-F1
#
_entry.id   AF-A0A9Q1F5J3-F1
#
_cell.length_a   1.000
_cell.length_b   1.000
_cell.length_c   1.000
_cell.angle_alpha   90.00
_cell.angle_beta   90.00
_cell.angle_gamma   90.00
#
_symmetry.space_group_name_H-M   'P 1'
#
loop_
_entity.id
_entity.type
_entity.pdbx_description
1 polymer ?
#
loop_
_entity_poly.entity_id
_entity_poly.type
_entity_poly.pdbx_seq_one_letter_code
_entity_poly.pdbx_strand_id
1 'polypeptide(L)'
;MVPRCLPPPKHPVYKSHLFFSLTLHSLSHKITSSTLLHCSTTATEHQVKMSDLENSIATIIEVFHKYSEKEGDKHKLKKSELRDLINSELSSFLGHIKDQATVDSLMESLDADGDSECDFQEFMTFITMVTICCHEFCEHHEDE
;
A
#
# COMPACT_ATOMS: atom_id res chain seq x y z
N MET A 1 25.43 -0.65 28.05
CA MET A 1 24.04 -1.13 27.89
C MET A 1 23.89 -1.59 26.45
N VAL A 2 23.67 -2.89 26.25
CA VAL A 2 23.48 -3.49 24.92
C VAL A 2 21.96 -3.53 24.67
N PRO A 3 21.43 -3.14 23.49
CA PRO A 3 20.01 -3.27 23.20
C PRO A 3 19.65 -4.75 23.12
N ARG A 4 18.61 -5.15 23.85
CA ARG A 4 18.12 -6.52 23.91
C ARG A 4 17.30 -6.77 22.62
N CYS A 5 17.86 -7.49 21.66
CA CYS A 5 17.11 -7.95 20.49
C CYS A 5 15.91 -8.79 20.97
N LEU A 6 14.69 -8.37 20.64
CA LEU A 6 13.49 -9.17 20.82
C LEU A 6 13.56 -10.40 19.90
N PRO A 7 13.16 -11.59 20.38
CA PRO A 7 13.14 -12.79 19.54
C PRO A 7 12.06 -12.65 18.46
N PRO A 8 12.28 -13.20 17.25
CA PRO A 8 11.29 -13.15 16.18
C PRO A 8 10.01 -13.92 16.59
N PRO A 9 8.83 -13.45 16.17
CA PRO A 9 7.57 -14.14 16.45
C PRO A 9 7.57 -15.54 15.83
N LYS A 10 7.24 -16.54 16.65
CA LYS A 10 7.18 -17.96 16.26
C LYS A 10 5.74 -18.37 15.92
N HIS A 11 5.16 -17.91 14.81
CA HIS A 11 3.97 -18.56 14.23
C HIS A 11 3.95 -18.48 12.69
N PRO A 12 3.30 -19.44 12.00
CA PRO A 12 3.59 -19.75 10.60
C PRO A 12 2.77 -18.85 9.65
N VAL A 13 3.27 -17.65 9.37
CA VAL A 13 2.58 -16.67 8.50
C VAL A 13 2.47 -17.12 7.03
N TYR A 14 3.23 -18.12 6.59
CA TYR A 14 3.34 -18.47 5.16
C TYR A 14 2.48 -19.64 4.66
N LYS A 15 1.69 -20.32 5.51
CA LYS A 15 0.89 -21.48 5.06
C LYS A 15 -0.52 -21.15 4.54
N SER A 16 -0.95 -19.88 4.63
CA SER A 16 -2.26 -19.41 4.13
C SER A 16 -2.24 -18.96 2.66
N HIS A 17 -1.04 -18.80 2.08
CA HIS A 17 -0.82 -18.14 0.78
C HIS A 17 -1.50 -18.86 -0.40
N LEU A 18 -1.68 -20.18 -0.31
CA LEU A 18 -2.20 -20.98 -1.43
C LEU A 18 -3.74 -20.93 -1.54
N PHE A 19 -4.47 -20.75 -0.43
CA PHE A 19 -5.92 -20.58 -0.45
C PHE A 19 -6.34 -19.15 -0.78
N PHE A 20 -5.53 -18.16 -0.41
CA PHE A 20 -5.78 -16.75 -0.75
C PHE A 20 -5.65 -16.50 -2.27
N SER A 21 -4.75 -17.22 -2.96
CA SER A 21 -4.46 -17.01 -4.39
C SER A 21 -5.63 -17.32 -5.33
N LEU A 22 -6.39 -18.41 -5.09
CA LEU A 22 -7.48 -18.82 -6.01
C LEU A 22 -8.73 -17.94 -5.86
N THR A 23 -9.07 -17.51 -4.64
CA THR A 23 -10.16 -16.56 -4.40
C THR A 23 -9.80 -15.15 -4.88
N LEU A 24 -8.55 -14.71 -4.70
CA LEU A 24 -8.08 -13.44 -5.29
C LEU A 24 -8.11 -13.44 -6.82
N HIS A 25 -7.82 -14.56 -7.49
CA HIS A 25 -7.84 -14.61 -8.94
C HIS A 25 -9.26 -14.41 -9.51
N SER A 26 -10.27 -15.09 -8.93
CA SER A 26 -11.68 -14.91 -9.35
C SER A 26 -12.20 -13.51 -9.01
N LEU A 27 -11.77 -12.94 -7.88
CA LEU A 27 -12.12 -11.59 -7.48
C LEU A 27 -11.43 -10.53 -8.36
N SER A 28 -10.16 -10.71 -8.71
CA SER A 28 -9.41 -9.84 -9.64
C SER A 28 -10.03 -9.82 -11.03
N HIS A 29 -10.50 -10.96 -11.54
CA HIS A 29 -11.23 -11.01 -12.81
C HIS A 29 -12.59 -10.30 -12.73
N LYS A 30 -13.29 -10.38 -11.58
CA LYS A 30 -14.55 -9.64 -11.35
C LYS A 30 -14.32 -8.13 -11.22
N ILE A 31 -13.26 -7.71 -10.53
CA ILE A 31 -12.88 -6.30 -10.39
C ILE A 31 -12.52 -5.74 -11.76
N THR A 32 -11.60 -6.37 -12.50
CA THR A 32 -11.19 -5.94 -13.86
C THR A 32 -12.38 -5.87 -14.83
N SER A 33 -13.30 -6.83 -14.76
CA SER A 33 -14.51 -6.82 -15.61
C SER A 33 -15.50 -5.71 -15.22
N SER A 34 -15.55 -5.29 -13.95
CA SER A 34 -16.42 -4.21 -13.48
C SER A 34 -15.87 -2.83 -13.87
N THR A 35 -14.55 -2.64 -13.84
CA THR A 35 -13.90 -1.39 -14.27
C THR A 35 -14.00 -1.17 -15.78
N LEU A 36 -13.88 -2.24 -16.59
CA LEU A 36 -14.08 -2.17 -18.05
C LEU A 36 -15.53 -1.83 -18.45
N LEU A 37 -16.52 -2.17 -17.62
CA LEU A 37 -17.93 -1.85 -17.88
C LEU A 37 -18.23 -0.34 -17.71
N HIS A 38 -17.32 0.43 -17.12
CA HIS A 38 -17.48 1.87 -16.94
C HIS A 38 -17.06 2.70 -18.17
N CYS A 39 -16.60 2.09 -19.26
CA CYS A 39 -16.09 2.78 -20.46
C CYS A 39 -16.96 2.63 -21.74
N SER A 40 -18.29 2.60 -21.66
CA SER A 40 -19.13 2.64 -22.89
C SER A 40 -20.53 3.26 -22.82
N THR A 41 -21.03 3.76 -21.69
CA THR A 41 -22.42 4.27 -21.67
C THR A 41 -22.49 5.79 -21.74
N THR A 42 -22.89 6.27 -22.91
CA THR A 42 -23.40 7.62 -23.14
C THR A 42 -24.72 7.84 -22.37
N ALA A 43 -24.83 9.01 -21.74
CA ALA A 43 -26.06 9.68 -21.30
C ALA A 43 -27.08 8.90 -20.41
N THR A 44 -26.82 8.88 -19.10
CA THR A 44 -27.79 9.24 -18.02
C THR A 44 -27.00 9.41 -16.72
N GLU A 45 -26.99 10.61 -16.14
CA GLU A 45 -26.37 10.89 -14.83
C GLU A 45 -27.14 10.16 -13.71
N HIS A 46 -26.77 8.91 -13.45
CA HIS A 46 -26.98 8.30 -12.15
C HIS A 46 -25.62 8.40 -11.44
N GLN A 47 -25.50 9.36 -10.52
CA GLN A 47 -24.35 9.46 -9.61
C GLN A 47 -24.33 8.19 -8.75
N VAL A 48 -23.59 7.17 -9.21
CA VAL A 48 -23.31 5.98 -8.40
C VAL A 48 -22.41 6.43 -7.26
N LYS A 49 -22.99 6.66 -6.09
CA LYS A 49 -22.24 6.99 -4.89
C LYS A 49 -21.41 5.77 -4.50
N MET A 50 -20.10 5.84 -4.69
CA MET A 50 -19.16 4.83 -4.22
C MET A 50 -19.25 4.71 -2.70
N SER A 51 -19.16 3.48 -2.20
CA SER A 51 -19.03 3.22 -0.76
C SER A 51 -17.71 3.76 -0.22
N ASP A 52 -17.61 3.94 1.09
CA ASP A 52 -16.41 4.50 1.72
C ASP A 52 -15.17 3.63 1.47
N LEU A 53 -15.33 2.30 1.40
CA LEU A 53 -14.25 1.37 1.08
C LEU A 53 -13.80 1.50 -0.39
N GLU A 54 -14.73 1.59 -1.33
CA GLU A 54 -14.40 1.80 -2.75
C GLU A 54 -13.69 3.15 -2.94
N ASN A 55 -14.15 4.21 -2.27
CA ASN A 55 -13.47 5.52 -2.28
C ASN A 55 -12.08 5.44 -1.67
N SER A 56 -11.89 4.69 -0.58
CA SER A 56 -10.59 4.51 0.06
C SER A 56 -9.61 3.80 -0.86
N ILE A 57 -10.04 2.73 -1.53
CA ILE A 57 -9.23 2.01 -2.52
C ILE A 57 -8.87 2.93 -3.70
N ALA A 58 -9.83 3.69 -4.23
CA ALA A 58 -9.57 4.67 -5.29
C ALA A 58 -8.57 5.73 -4.83
N THR A 59 -8.70 6.23 -3.60
CA THR A 59 -7.79 7.21 -3.00
C THR A 59 -6.36 6.67 -2.88
N ILE A 60 -6.17 5.41 -2.47
CA ILE A 60 -4.84 4.77 -2.40
C ILE A 60 -4.19 4.74 -3.79
N ILE A 61 -4.96 4.39 -4.83
CA ILE A 61 -4.47 4.36 -6.22
C ILE A 61 -4.12 5.77 -6.70
N GLU A 62 -4.98 6.76 -6.44
CA GLU A 62 -4.75 8.16 -6.82
C GLU A 62 -3.51 8.73 -6.14
N VAL A 63 -3.31 8.45 -4.84
CA VAL A 63 -2.11 8.85 -4.11
C VAL A 63 -0.88 8.22 -4.73
N PHE A 64 -0.87 6.92 -5.03
CA PHE A 64 0.28 6.29 -5.69
C PHE A 64 0.65 7.01 -6.99
N HIS A 65 -0.32 7.20 -7.90
CA HIS A 65 -0.09 7.86 -9.18
C HIS A 65 0.37 9.32 -9.04
N LYS A 66 -0.18 10.06 -8.07
CA LYS A 66 0.23 11.45 -7.77
C LYS A 66 1.73 11.58 -7.48
N TYR A 67 2.35 10.56 -6.89
CA TYR A 67 3.79 10.60 -6.58
C TYR A 67 4.65 9.93 -7.64
N SER A 68 4.19 8.85 -8.28
CA SER A 68 4.96 8.15 -9.33
C SER A 68 5.02 8.90 -10.66
N GLU A 69 4.10 9.84 -10.90
CA GLU A 69 4.08 10.59 -12.16
C GLU A 69 5.13 11.70 -12.26
N LYS A 70 5.89 11.97 -11.18
CA LYS A 70 6.82 13.10 -11.13
C LYS A 70 8.06 12.84 -11.99
N GLU A 71 8.65 11.65 -11.93
CA GLU A 71 9.93 11.34 -12.57
C GLU A 71 10.08 9.87 -13.00
N GLY A 72 10.39 9.61 -14.27
CA GLY A 72 10.73 8.25 -14.74
C GLY A 72 9.51 7.43 -15.15
N ASP A 73 9.44 6.17 -14.73
CA ASP A 73 8.30 5.30 -15.01
C ASP A 73 7.11 5.68 -14.12
N LYS A 74 6.00 6.08 -14.73
CA LYS A 74 4.79 6.53 -14.02
C LYS A 74 4.08 5.42 -13.24
N HIS A 75 4.48 4.18 -13.44
CA HIS A 75 3.93 3.02 -12.75
C HIS A 75 4.78 2.55 -11.57
N LYS A 76 5.91 3.23 -11.29
CA LYS A 76 6.80 2.91 -10.18
C LYS A 76 7.21 4.18 -9.43
N LEU A 77 7.46 4.05 -8.14
CA LEU A 77 7.97 5.11 -7.28
C LEU A 77 9.48 4.99 -7.18
N LYS A 78 10.17 6.09 -7.46
CA LYS A 78 11.57 6.24 -7.10
C LYS A 78 11.72 6.50 -5.61
N LYS A 79 12.95 6.34 -5.12
CA LYS A 79 13.31 6.63 -3.71
C LYS A 79 12.91 8.05 -3.28
N SER A 80 13.14 9.06 -4.12
CA SER A 80 12.75 10.45 -3.84
C SER A 80 11.23 10.60 -3.75
N GLU A 81 10.49 9.97 -4.65
CA GLU A 81 9.03 10.02 -4.71
C GLU A 81 8.39 9.28 -3.52
N LEU A 82 8.93 8.11 -3.16
CA LEU A 82 8.54 7.35 -1.97
C LEU A 82 8.74 8.18 -0.69
N ARG A 83 9.88 8.87 -0.57
CA ARG A 83 10.15 9.77 0.56
C ARG A 83 9.12 10.90 0.63
N ASP A 84 8.82 11.52 -0.50
CA ASP A 84 7.85 12.62 -0.57
C ASP A 84 6.44 12.14 -0.19
N LEU A 85 6.04 10.96 -0.67
CA LEU A 85 4.77 10.32 -0.33
C LEU A 85 4.64 10.12 1.17
N ILE A 86 5.64 9.49 1.81
CA ILE A 86 5.60 9.21 3.25
C ILE A 86 5.52 10.51 4.05
N ASN A 87 6.35 11.49 3.70
CA ASN A 87 6.39 12.77 4.40
C ASN A 87 5.12 13.61 4.23
N SER A 88 4.35 13.40 3.16
CA SER A 88 3.19 14.22 2.84
C SER A 88 1.88 13.55 3.28
N GLU A 89 1.75 12.25 3.03
CA GLU A 89 0.49 11.51 3.24
C GLU A 89 0.51 10.70 4.55
N LEU A 90 1.69 10.32 5.07
CA LEU A 90 1.83 9.42 6.22
C LEU A 90 2.64 10.02 7.38
N SER A 91 2.89 11.33 7.39
CA SER A 91 3.72 12.00 8.41
C SER A 91 3.20 11.84 9.83
N SER A 92 1.89 11.73 10.02
CA SER A 92 1.30 11.49 11.35
C SER A 92 1.51 10.07 11.86
N PHE A 93 1.66 9.09 10.97
CA PHE A 93 1.87 7.68 11.33
C PHE A 93 3.35 7.33 11.48
N LEU A 94 4.19 7.83 10.57
CA LEU A 94 5.59 7.42 10.45
C LEU A 94 6.58 8.54 10.83
N GLY A 95 6.08 9.73 11.13
CA GLY A 95 6.91 10.91 11.29
C GLY A 95 7.53 11.38 9.97
N HIS A 96 8.43 12.36 10.06
CA HIS A 96 9.16 12.85 8.89
C HIS A 96 10.48 12.10 8.70
N ILE A 97 10.64 11.46 7.54
CA ILE A 97 11.90 10.84 7.12
C ILE A 97 12.79 11.92 6.50
N LYS A 98 13.94 12.17 7.13
CA LYS A 98 14.89 13.21 6.70
C LYS A 98 16.18 12.65 6.12
N ASP A 99 16.60 11.48 6.57
CA ASP A 99 17.83 10.83 6.14
C ASP A 99 17.58 9.89 4.96
N GLN A 100 18.53 9.88 4.03
CA GLN A 100 18.47 9.05 2.83
C GLN A 100 18.57 7.55 3.18
N ALA A 101 19.32 7.20 4.23
CA ALA A 101 19.54 5.81 4.64
C ALA A 101 18.25 5.09 5.05
N THR A 102 17.34 5.77 5.76
CA THR A 102 16.03 5.20 6.12
C THR A 102 15.18 4.93 4.88
N VAL A 103 15.17 5.85 3.91
CA VAL A 103 14.45 5.66 2.64
C VAL A 103 15.07 4.54 1.82
N ASP A 104 16.40 4.46 1.80
CA ASP A 104 17.13 3.40 1.09
C ASP A 104 16.80 2.03 1.67
N SER A 105 16.87 1.88 3.00
CA SER A 105 16.53 0.61 3.67
C SER A 105 15.06 0.23 3.50
N LEU A 106 14.15 1.21 3.48
CA LEU A 106 12.74 0.95 3.20
C LEU A 106 12.57 0.48 1.75
N MET A 107 13.17 1.17 0.78
CA MET A 107 13.11 0.76 -0.62
C MET A 107 13.67 -0.65 -0.81
N GLU A 108 14.82 -0.96 -0.24
CA GLU A 108 15.40 -2.32 -0.28
C GLU A 108 14.49 -3.39 0.34
N SER A 109 13.60 -3.01 1.27
CA SER A 109 12.64 -3.93 1.88
C SER A 109 11.38 -4.13 1.02
N LEU A 110 11.06 -3.17 0.16
CA LEU A 110 9.88 -3.19 -0.70
C LEU A 110 10.19 -3.72 -2.11
N ASP A 111 11.36 -3.40 -2.64
CA ASP A 111 11.89 -3.76 -3.96
C ASP A 111 12.15 -5.28 -4.05
N ALA A 112 11.09 -6.02 -4.36
CA ALA A 112 11.08 -7.47 -4.41
C ALA A 112 11.60 -7.98 -5.75
N ASP A 113 11.43 -7.21 -6.83
CA ASP A 113 11.94 -7.56 -8.16
C ASP A 113 13.40 -7.12 -8.40
N GLY A 114 13.93 -6.23 -7.55
CA GLY A 114 15.32 -5.81 -7.52
C GLY A 114 15.67 -4.73 -8.54
N ASP A 115 14.69 -3.96 -9.02
CA ASP A 115 14.89 -2.92 -10.02
C ASP A 115 15.15 -1.52 -9.43
N SER A 116 15.21 -1.41 -8.10
CA SER A 116 15.45 -0.18 -7.34
C SER A 116 14.36 0.89 -7.47
N GLU A 117 13.19 0.52 -7.97
CA GLU A 117 11.96 1.30 -7.92
C GLU A 117 10.88 0.51 -7.15
N CYS A 118 9.77 1.15 -6.79
CA CYS A 118 8.69 0.50 -6.06
C CYS A 118 7.41 0.52 -6.89
N ASP A 119 6.99 -0.63 -7.39
CA ASP A 119 5.75 -0.76 -8.14
C ASP A 119 4.50 -0.73 -7.24
N PHE A 120 3.31 -0.75 -7.85
CA PHE A 120 2.07 -0.69 -7.08
C PHE A 120 1.87 -1.89 -6.14
N GLN A 121 2.33 -3.09 -6.52
CA GLN A 121 2.19 -4.29 -5.68
C GLN A 121 3.10 -4.19 -4.44
N GLU A 122 4.32 -3.72 -4.62
CA GLU A 122 5.29 -3.47 -3.56
C GLU A 122 4.79 -2.37 -2.62
N PHE A 123 4.24 -1.28 -3.18
CA PHE A 123 3.59 -0.23 -2.41
C PHE A 123 2.39 -0.74 -1.59
N MET A 124 1.55 -1.62 -2.16
CA MET A 124 0.43 -2.22 -1.42
C MET A 124 0.88 -3.12 -0.26
N THR A 125 2.05 -3.74 -0.38
CA THR A 125 2.66 -4.48 0.73
C THR A 125 2.96 -3.53 1.89
N PHE A 126 3.54 -2.37 1.61
CA PHE A 126 3.78 -1.32 2.59
C PHE A 126 2.48 -0.80 3.23
N ILE A 127 1.46 -0.47 2.44
CA ILE A 127 0.16 0.00 2.95
C ILE A 127 -0.50 -1.06 3.84
N THR A 128 -0.41 -2.33 3.48
CA THR A 128 -0.92 -3.43 4.29
C THR A 128 -0.20 -3.50 5.63
N MET A 129 1.13 -3.38 5.64
CA MET A 129 1.91 -3.36 6.88
C MET A 129 1.51 -2.19 7.79
N VAL A 130 1.42 -0.97 7.24
CA VAL A 130 1.00 0.22 8.01
C VAL A 130 -0.42 0.02 8.56
N THR A 131 -1.34 -0.51 7.75
CA THR A 131 -2.73 -0.77 8.17
C THR A 131 -2.81 -1.77 9.33
N ILE A 132 -2.06 -2.88 9.26
CA ILE A 132 -1.99 -3.87 10.34
C ILE A 132 -1.43 -3.25 11.61
N CYS A 133 -0.32 -2.50 11.51
CA CYS A 133 0.25 -1.80 12.66
C CYS A 133 -0.77 -0.83 13.28
N CYS A 134 -1.46 -0.03 12.47
CA CYS A 134 -2.48 0.90 12.96
C CYS A 134 -3.64 0.17 13.67
N HIS A 135 -4.07 -0.98 13.16
CA HIS A 135 -5.09 -1.80 13.82
C HIS A 135 -4.64 -2.24 15.22
N GLU A 136 -3.42 -2.77 15.35
CA GLU A 136 -2.85 -3.18 16.64
C GLU A 136 -2.70 -2.00 17.62
N PHE A 137 -2.33 -0.81 17.14
CA PHE A 137 -2.26 0.39 17.99
C PHE A 137 -3.62 0.86 18.48
N CYS A 138 -4.69 0.72 17.68
CA CYS A 138 -6.05 1.09 18.07
C CYS A 138 -6.66 0.11 19.09
N GLU A 139 -6.32 -1.18 19.02
CA GLU A 139 -6.81 -2.20 19.96
C GLU A 139 -6.16 -2.10 21.35
N HIS A 140 -5.01 -1.43 21.50
CA HIS A 140 -4.34 -1.24 22.78
C HIS A 140 -4.84 -0.05 23.62
N HIS A 141 -5.85 0.68 23.16
CA HIS A 141 -6.40 1.86 23.85
C HIS A 141 -7.78 1.63 24.52
N GLU A 142 -8.29 0.40 24.59
CA GLU A 142 -9.56 0.10 25.27
C GLU A 142 -9.41 -0.41 26.72
N ASP A 143 -8.19 -0.53 27.25
CA ASP A 143 -7.89 -1.09 28.59
C ASP A 143 -7.25 -0.11 29.60
N GLU A 144 -7.50 1.20 29.52
CA GLU A 144 -7.20 2.17 30.61
C GLU A 144 -8.42 2.94 31.13
#